data_AF-F6D3R9-F1
#
_entry.id   AF-F6D3R9-F1
#
_cell.length_a   1.000
_cell.length_b   1.000
_cell.length_c   1.000
_cell.angle_alpha   90.00
_cell.angle_beta   90.00
_cell.angle_gamma   90.00
#
_symmetry.space_group_name_H-M   'P 1'
#
loop_
_entity.id
_entity.type
_entity.pdbx_description
1 polymer ?
#
loop_
_entity_poly.entity_id
_entity_poly.type
_entity_poly.pdbx_seq_one_letter_code
_entity_poly.pdbx_strand_id
1 'polypeptide(L)'
;MSIFNKFGDIILKTLSFIGMLILAIPKIPEKLRNINKDDLKNKIDTESLKDNISKIREESGVEDKISKLTHKTPEKSEEPLEIPEDIAKLSKEMESSESDVVFISGNFSPKEKEKTILRLQILSATFLAISIIYIFNFIALPIYIVLGVLIAGYIIYVLFKRVKLMYSQDFNAYRDFFLMYLAVGIILVLVSNNSNFVMAFSFDFFPSLTVLIFAVIAVVAVFLIFRIRYYRNYTYGKVVESGKNTAYVKVEYDIRSNVKPDIYIVENSCGAVEGDVVKLKLEEKLMSMSGNKPVSIMEKVEKLF
;
A
#
# COMPACT_ATOMS: atom_id res chain seq x y z
N MET A 1 -21.36 8.25 39.75
CA MET A 1 -22.13 7.89 38.53
C MET A 1 -22.03 8.94 37.42
N SER A 2 -22.43 10.21 37.61
CA SER A 2 -22.50 11.22 36.51
C SER A 2 -21.27 11.31 35.57
N ILE A 3 -20.05 11.27 36.11
CA ILE A 3 -18.81 11.38 35.32
C ILE A 3 -18.64 10.20 34.34
N PHE A 4 -18.94 8.96 34.77
CA PHE A 4 -18.84 7.78 33.91
C PHE A 4 -19.84 7.83 32.75
N ASN A 5 -21.06 8.33 32.98
CA ASN A 5 -22.04 8.48 31.90
C ASN A 5 -21.57 9.54 30.89
N LYS A 6 -21.08 10.71 31.35
CA LYS A 6 -20.49 11.73 30.48
C LYS A 6 -19.28 11.22 29.69
N PHE A 7 -18.42 10.40 30.32
CA PHE A 7 -17.28 9.79 29.66
C PHE A 7 -17.71 8.75 28.60
N GLY A 8 -18.73 7.94 28.90
CA GLY A 8 -19.40 7.06 27.95
C GLY A 8 -20.00 7.83 26.77
N ASP A 9 -20.71 8.93 27.01
CA ASP A 9 -21.25 9.80 25.96
C ASP A 9 -20.16 10.41 25.07
N ILE A 10 -19.02 10.79 25.64
CA ILE A 10 -17.87 11.30 24.88
C ILE A 10 -17.28 10.18 24.01
N ILE A 11 -17.03 8.99 24.56
CA ILE A 11 -16.58 7.82 23.79
C ILE A 11 -17.57 7.48 22.68
N LEU A 12 -18.87 7.44 22.95
CA LEU A 12 -19.91 7.13 21.98
C LEU A 12 -20.01 8.20 20.89
N LYS A 13 -19.81 9.49 21.21
CA LYS A 13 -19.71 10.57 20.21
C LYS A 13 -18.45 10.47 19.36
N THR A 14 -17.29 10.16 19.95
CA THR A 14 -16.05 9.95 19.20
C THR A 14 -16.14 8.71 18.30
N LEU A 15 -16.67 7.59 18.80
CA LEU A 15 -16.89 6.36 18.02
C LEU A 15 -17.93 6.54 16.91
N SER A 16 -19.03 7.25 17.16
CA SER A 16 -20.03 7.53 16.12
C SER A 16 -19.54 8.56 15.09
N PHE A 17 -18.70 9.52 15.47
CA PHE A 17 -18.02 10.42 14.52
C PHE A 17 -16.99 9.68 13.67
N ILE A 18 -16.18 8.80 14.27
CA ILE A 18 -15.27 7.88 13.55
C ILE A 18 -16.05 6.97 12.61
N GLY A 19 -17.16 6.39 13.07
CA GLY A 19 -18.06 5.56 12.24
C GLY A 19 -18.68 6.36 11.08
N MET A 20 -19.12 7.59 11.32
CA MET A 20 -19.65 8.50 10.29
C MET A 20 -18.59 8.85 9.25
N LEU A 21 -17.35 9.15 9.67
CA LEU A 21 -16.21 9.34 8.78
C LEU A 21 -15.95 8.09 7.93
N ILE A 22 -15.90 6.90 8.55
CA ILE A 22 -15.67 5.62 7.88
C ILE A 22 -16.75 5.31 6.83
N LEU A 23 -18.01 5.60 7.13
CA LEU A 23 -19.15 5.45 6.22
C LEU A 23 -19.18 6.50 5.10
N ALA A 24 -18.58 7.68 5.33
CA ALA A 24 -18.48 8.74 4.32
C ALA A 24 -17.41 8.46 3.24
N ILE A 25 -16.33 7.72 3.57
CA ILE A 25 -15.16 7.52 2.68
C ILE A 25 -15.50 7.15 1.24
N PRO A 26 -16.35 6.14 0.93
CA PRO A 26 -16.60 5.76 -0.47
C PRO A 26 -17.23 6.87 -1.31
N LYS A 27 -17.84 7.90 -0.70
CA LYS A 27 -18.37 9.09 -1.39
C LYS A 27 -17.37 10.27 -1.44
N ILE A 28 -16.21 10.15 -0.81
CA ILE A 28 -15.15 11.18 -0.86
C ILE A 28 -14.51 11.30 -2.26
N PRO A 29 -14.15 10.20 -2.96
CA PRO A 29 -13.66 10.29 -4.35
C PRO A 29 -14.66 10.96 -5.30
N GLU A 30 -15.95 10.65 -5.15
CA GLU A 30 -17.02 11.27 -5.95
C GLU A 30 -17.17 12.76 -5.65
N LYS A 31 -17.21 13.13 -4.36
CA LYS A 31 -17.27 14.54 -3.96
C LYS A 31 -16.05 15.34 -4.41
N LEU A 32 -14.84 14.81 -4.27
CA LEU A 32 -13.62 15.45 -4.75
C LEU A 32 -13.61 15.62 -6.27
N ARG A 33 -14.16 14.65 -7.03
CA ARG A 33 -14.28 14.75 -8.50
C ARG A 33 -15.31 15.81 -8.95
N ASN A 34 -16.25 16.19 -8.08
CA ASN A 34 -17.24 17.25 -8.31
C ASN A 34 -16.82 18.64 -7.78
N ILE A 35 -15.61 18.81 -7.23
CA ILE A 35 -15.07 20.14 -6.92
C ILE A 35 -14.45 20.71 -8.21
N ASN A 36 -15.17 21.64 -8.84
CA ASN A 36 -14.88 22.34 -10.09
C ASN A 36 -13.46 22.16 -10.68
N LYS A 37 -13.35 21.32 -11.72
CA LYS A 37 -12.21 21.40 -12.66
C LYS A 37 -12.28 22.63 -13.57
N ASP A 38 -13.45 23.24 -13.71
CA ASP A 38 -13.69 24.29 -14.70
C ASP A 38 -13.18 25.67 -14.26
N ASP A 39 -13.20 25.99 -12.96
CA ASP A 39 -12.60 27.23 -12.42
C ASP A 39 -11.07 27.28 -12.61
N LEU A 40 -10.40 26.13 -12.50
CA LEU A 40 -8.93 26.04 -12.52
C LEU A 40 -8.36 26.01 -13.95
N LYS A 41 -9.20 25.72 -14.95
CA LYS A 41 -8.79 25.66 -16.36
C LYS A 41 -8.62 27.05 -17.00
N ASN A 42 -9.27 28.08 -16.46
CA ASN A 42 -9.27 29.45 -17.00
C ASN A 42 -8.06 30.30 -16.53
N LYS A 43 -6.96 29.67 -16.10
CA LYS A 43 -5.82 30.39 -15.48
C LYS A 43 -4.43 29.85 -15.80
N ILE A 44 -4.30 29.00 -16.84
CA ILE A 44 -3.01 28.43 -17.28
C ILE A 44 -2.93 28.48 -18.81
N ASP A 45 -2.41 29.60 -19.33
CA ASP A 45 -2.25 29.84 -20.77
C ASP A 45 -1.23 28.88 -21.40
N THR A 46 -1.76 27.78 -21.95
CA THR A 46 -1.00 26.59 -22.34
C THR A 46 -0.13 26.79 -23.60
N GLU A 47 -0.31 27.90 -24.33
CA GLU A 47 0.57 28.28 -25.45
C GLU A 47 1.95 28.72 -24.95
N SER A 48 2.02 29.53 -23.89
CA SER A 48 3.27 30.09 -23.34
C SER A 48 4.31 29.05 -22.88
N LEU A 49 3.87 27.82 -22.60
CA LEU A 49 4.72 26.71 -22.20
C LEU A 49 5.25 25.88 -23.38
N LYS A 50 4.62 25.92 -24.56
CA LYS A 50 5.10 25.18 -25.74
C LYS A 50 6.38 25.81 -26.31
N ASP A 51 6.40 27.13 -26.45
CA ASP A 51 7.49 27.87 -27.11
C ASP A 51 8.82 27.85 -26.33
N ASN A 52 8.77 27.51 -25.04
CA ASN A 52 9.96 27.30 -24.21
C ASN A 52 10.49 25.86 -24.31
N ILE A 53 9.64 24.88 -24.64
CA ILE A 53 10.05 23.46 -24.75
C ILE A 53 10.64 23.14 -26.12
N SER A 54 10.17 23.81 -27.19
CA SER A 54 10.77 23.70 -28.53
C SER A 54 12.24 24.15 -28.54
N LYS A 55 12.53 25.33 -27.98
CA LYS A 55 13.89 25.91 -27.94
C LYS A 55 14.94 25.02 -27.29
N ILE A 56 14.61 24.34 -26.18
CA ILE A 56 15.56 23.48 -25.44
C ILE A 56 15.90 22.21 -26.25
N ARG A 57 15.02 21.79 -27.17
CA ARG A 57 15.19 20.57 -27.97
C ARG A 57 16.13 20.73 -29.16
N GLU A 58 16.41 21.95 -29.62
CA GLU A 58 17.30 22.20 -30.76
C GLU A 58 18.78 22.34 -30.35
N GLU A 59 19.09 22.64 -29.08
CA GLU A 59 20.47 22.84 -28.60
C GLU A 59 21.18 21.54 -28.13
N SER A 60 20.51 20.39 -28.12
CA SER A 60 21.01 19.14 -27.51
C SER A 60 21.10 17.96 -28.49
N GLY A 61 21.87 18.12 -29.57
CA GLY A 61 22.08 17.10 -30.61
C GLY A 61 22.81 15.83 -30.13
N VAL A 62 22.07 14.86 -29.61
CA VAL A 62 22.59 13.54 -29.15
C VAL A 62 21.68 12.40 -29.63
N GLU A 63 21.74 12.07 -30.92
CA GLU A 63 20.98 10.97 -31.52
C GLU A 63 21.87 10.07 -32.42
N ASP A 64 23.08 9.72 -31.97
CA ASP A 64 24.02 8.94 -32.80
C ASP A 64 24.97 8.02 -32.01
N LYS A 65 24.40 7.23 -31.07
CA LYS A 65 24.96 5.98 -30.47
C LYS A 65 23.96 5.31 -29.53
N ILE A 66 23.47 4.12 -29.91
CA ILE A 66 23.21 2.90 -29.10
C ILE A 66 22.46 1.93 -30.04
N SER A 67 23.22 1.19 -30.85
CA SER A 67 22.68 0.35 -31.91
C SER A 67 23.61 -0.83 -32.26
N LYS A 68 24.05 -1.59 -31.26
CA LYS A 68 24.79 -2.86 -31.45
C LYS A 68 24.80 -3.78 -30.23
N LEU A 69 24.71 -5.09 -30.54
CA LEU A 69 25.22 -6.26 -29.79
C LEU A 69 24.45 -6.76 -28.55
N THR A 70 23.47 -7.62 -28.81
CA THR A 70 22.98 -8.69 -27.91
C THR A 70 23.66 -10.02 -28.29
N HIS A 71 24.11 -10.87 -27.33
CA HIS A 71 23.81 -12.33 -27.25
C HIS A 71 24.68 -13.20 -26.30
N LYS A 72 24.03 -14.25 -25.76
CA LYS A 72 24.49 -15.61 -25.35
C LYS A 72 25.09 -15.90 -23.95
N THR A 73 24.27 -16.64 -23.17
CA THR A 73 24.55 -17.65 -22.11
C THR A 73 25.08 -18.99 -22.70
N PRO A 74 25.38 -20.10 -21.95
CA PRO A 74 25.13 -20.48 -20.53
C PRO A 74 26.43 -20.97 -19.78
N GLU A 75 26.52 -21.76 -18.67
CA GLU A 75 25.58 -22.49 -17.77
C GLU A 75 26.19 -22.86 -16.37
N LYS A 76 25.33 -23.25 -15.40
CA LYS A 76 25.50 -24.12 -14.18
C LYS A 76 26.85 -24.28 -13.43
N SER A 77 26.81 -24.04 -12.10
CA SER A 77 26.77 -25.09 -11.05
C SER A 77 26.45 -24.47 -9.66
N GLU A 78 26.49 -25.23 -8.55
CA GLU A 78 25.65 -25.02 -7.34
C GLU A 78 26.34 -24.39 -6.10
N GLU A 79 25.59 -23.50 -5.43
CA GLU A 79 25.67 -23.02 -4.01
C GLU A 79 27.01 -22.43 -3.43
N PRO A 80 26.97 -21.40 -2.55
CA PRO A 80 25.91 -21.12 -1.56
C PRO A 80 25.39 -19.67 -1.43
N LEU A 81 24.08 -19.56 -1.17
CA LEU A 81 23.40 -18.50 -0.39
C LEU A 81 23.68 -16.99 -0.67
N GLU A 82 24.07 -16.61 -1.89
CA GLU A 82 24.14 -15.20 -2.30
C GLU A 82 22.78 -14.61 -2.73
N ILE A 83 22.72 -13.28 -2.92
CA ILE A 83 21.57 -12.62 -3.55
C ILE A 83 21.57 -13.01 -5.03
N PRO A 84 20.51 -13.64 -5.58
CA PRO A 84 20.49 -14.02 -7.00
C PRO A 84 20.81 -12.82 -7.89
N GLU A 85 21.79 -12.97 -8.79
CA GLU A 85 22.25 -11.86 -9.65
C GLU A 85 21.09 -11.25 -10.46
N ASP A 86 20.07 -12.03 -10.79
CA ASP A 86 18.87 -11.61 -11.49
C ASP A 86 18.14 -10.48 -10.74
N ILE A 87 18.10 -10.55 -9.41
CA ILE A 87 17.53 -9.49 -8.54
C ILE A 87 18.37 -8.21 -8.64
N ALA A 88 19.69 -8.33 -8.77
CA ALA A 88 20.57 -7.17 -8.97
C ALA A 88 20.46 -6.59 -10.39
N LYS A 89 20.32 -7.44 -11.41
CA LYS A 89 20.13 -7.07 -12.83
C LYS A 89 18.79 -6.38 -13.05
N LEU A 90 17.68 -6.96 -12.61
CA LEU A 90 16.36 -6.29 -12.61
C LEU A 90 16.40 -4.96 -11.86
N SER A 91 17.16 -4.85 -10.76
CA SER A 91 17.25 -3.59 -10.01
C SER A 91 17.97 -2.46 -10.76
N LYS A 92 18.77 -2.77 -11.79
CA LYS A 92 19.36 -1.79 -12.72
C LYS A 92 18.45 -1.48 -13.92
N GLU A 93 17.78 -2.49 -14.47
CA GLU A 93 16.84 -2.32 -15.58
C GLU A 93 15.62 -1.47 -15.17
N MET A 94 15.14 -1.63 -13.93
CA MET A 94 14.05 -0.84 -13.35
C MET A 94 14.39 0.63 -13.02
N GLU A 95 15.59 1.13 -13.35
CA GLU A 95 15.91 2.56 -13.30
C GLU A 95 15.77 3.26 -14.66
N SER A 96 15.46 2.52 -15.75
CA SER A 96 15.41 3.06 -17.13
C SER A 96 14.04 3.15 -17.81
N SER A 97 12.92 2.89 -17.12
CA SER A 97 11.60 2.80 -17.77
C SER A 97 10.44 3.47 -16.99
N GLU A 98 10.22 4.77 -17.20
CA GLU A 98 8.94 5.42 -16.89
C GLU A 98 7.97 5.26 -18.07
N SER A 99 7.10 4.25 -18.01
CA SER A 99 5.94 4.12 -18.92
C SER A 99 4.87 3.20 -18.29
N ASP A 100 3.60 3.38 -18.68
CA ASP A 100 2.43 2.65 -18.15
C ASP A 100 2.35 1.18 -18.65
N VAL A 101 3.38 0.39 -18.36
CA VAL A 101 3.49 -1.03 -18.74
C VAL A 101 3.13 -1.93 -17.54
N VAL A 102 2.36 -2.99 -17.82
CA VAL A 102 1.91 -3.96 -16.80
C VAL A 102 2.96 -5.06 -16.60
N PHE A 103 4.13 -4.64 -16.11
CA PHE A 103 5.18 -5.55 -15.68
C PHE A 103 4.70 -6.38 -14.49
N ILE A 104 4.30 -7.63 -14.76
CA ILE A 104 4.16 -8.64 -13.71
C ILE A 104 5.50 -8.79 -13.01
N SER A 105 5.44 -8.82 -11.67
CA SER A 105 6.53 -9.17 -10.77
C SER A 105 7.42 -10.30 -11.32
N GLY A 106 8.68 -10.01 -11.65
CA GLY A 106 9.57 -10.99 -12.27
C GLY A 106 9.71 -12.27 -11.45
N ASN A 107 9.35 -13.42 -12.04
CA ASN A 107 9.50 -14.82 -11.62
C ASN A 107 9.36 -15.25 -10.12
N PHE A 108 8.93 -14.37 -9.21
CA PHE A 108 8.74 -14.72 -7.79
C PHE A 108 7.53 -15.63 -7.59
N SER A 109 7.72 -16.74 -6.86
CA SER A 109 6.63 -17.63 -6.49
C SER A 109 5.63 -16.89 -5.59
N PRO A 110 4.31 -17.16 -5.70
CA PRO A 110 3.32 -16.59 -4.78
C PRO A 110 3.65 -16.85 -3.29
N LYS A 111 4.29 -17.98 -2.98
CA LYS A 111 4.77 -18.33 -1.64
C LYS A 111 5.89 -17.39 -1.14
N GLU A 112 6.72 -16.87 -2.03
CA GLU A 112 7.82 -15.95 -1.69
C GLU A 112 7.32 -14.52 -1.49
N LYS A 113 6.36 -14.10 -2.32
CA LYS A 113 5.61 -12.85 -2.13
C LYS A 113 4.95 -12.84 -0.76
N GLU A 114 4.13 -13.87 -0.47
CA GLU A 114 3.44 -14.07 0.80
C GLU A 114 4.41 -14.07 1.99
N LYS A 115 5.48 -14.88 1.94
CA LYS A 115 6.51 -14.95 2.99
C LYS A 115 7.23 -13.61 3.20
N THR A 116 7.37 -12.78 2.17
CA THR A 116 7.98 -11.45 2.28
C THR A 116 7.03 -10.44 2.93
N ILE A 117 5.74 -10.45 2.56
CA ILE A 117 4.71 -9.63 3.20
C ILE A 117 4.49 -10.03 4.67
N LEU A 118 4.43 -11.34 4.96
CA LEU A 118 4.33 -11.87 6.33
C LEU A 118 5.55 -11.45 7.19
N ARG A 119 6.77 -11.49 6.62
CA ARG A 119 7.97 -10.99 7.31
C ARG A 119 7.85 -9.51 7.66
N LEU A 120 7.36 -8.67 6.74
CA LEU A 120 7.14 -7.24 7.02
C LEU A 120 6.04 -7.01 8.07
N GLN A 121 4.93 -7.75 8.01
CA GLN A 121 3.87 -7.69 9.03
C GLN A 121 4.41 -8.06 10.43
N ILE A 122 5.21 -9.12 10.54
CA ILE A 122 5.86 -9.51 11.79
C ILE A 122 6.79 -8.39 12.28
N LEU A 123 7.66 -7.85 11.42
CA LEU A 123 8.58 -6.77 11.79
C LEU A 123 7.84 -5.50 12.26
N SER A 124 6.78 -5.08 11.57
CA SER A 124 5.95 -3.94 11.99
C SER A 124 5.22 -4.21 13.31
N ALA A 125 4.72 -5.43 13.53
CA ALA A 125 4.12 -5.83 14.81
C ALA A 125 5.16 -5.84 15.95
N THR A 126 6.38 -6.34 15.71
CA THR A 126 7.49 -6.30 16.67
C THR A 126 7.92 -4.87 16.98
N PHE A 127 7.98 -3.98 15.99
CA PHE A 127 8.27 -2.56 16.20
C PHE A 127 7.23 -1.88 17.12
N LEU A 128 5.94 -2.10 16.85
CA LEU A 128 4.85 -1.58 17.69
C LEU A 128 4.89 -2.19 19.10
N ALA A 129 5.13 -3.50 19.23
CA ALA A 129 5.27 -4.16 20.53
C ALA A 129 6.44 -3.57 21.34
N ILE A 130 7.60 -3.34 20.72
CA ILE A 130 8.75 -2.71 21.37
C ILE A 130 8.47 -1.24 21.74
N SER A 131 7.71 -0.51 20.91
CA SER A 131 7.22 0.84 21.24
C SER A 131 6.30 0.82 22.47
N ILE A 132 5.39 -0.15 22.57
CA ILE A 132 4.49 -0.34 23.72
C ILE A 132 5.28 -0.71 24.98
N ILE A 133 6.24 -1.65 24.88
CA ILE A 133 7.12 -2.06 25.99
C ILE A 133 7.94 -0.86 26.50
N TYR A 134 8.40 0.02 25.61
CA TYR A 134 9.05 1.29 26.00
C TYR A 134 8.08 2.28 26.67
N ILE A 135 6.87 2.47 26.13
CA ILE A 135 5.83 3.35 26.68
C ILE A 135 5.45 2.96 28.13
N PHE A 136 5.41 1.65 28.43
CA PHE A 136 5.22 1.14 29.79
C PHE A 136 6.51 1.11 30.65
N ASN A 137 7.60 1.73 30.18
CA ASN A 137 8.89 1.86 30.87
C ASN A 137 9.60 0.54 31.21
N PHE A 138 9.28 -0.57 30.52
CA PHE A 138 9.95 -1.87 30.72
C PHE A 138 11.35 -1.93 30.08
N ILE A 139 11.69 -1.02 29.16
CA ILE A 139 13.03 -0.89 28.56
C ILE A 139 13.50 0.56 28.55
N ALA A 140 14.81 0.78 28.71
CA ALA A 140 15.40 2.12 28.68
C ALA A 140 15.44 2.71 27.26
N LEU A 141 15.37 4.04 27.14
CA LEU A 141 15.38 4.76 25.86
C LEU A 141 16.54 4.38 24.92
N PRO A 142 17.81 4.20 25.37
CA PRO A 142 18.88 3.77 24.47
C PRO A 142 18.63 2.39 23.85
N ILE A 143 18.05 1.45 24.61
CA ILE A 143 17.70 0.10 24.13
C ILE A 143 16.57 0.19 23.11
N TYR A 144 15.54 1.00 23.39
CA TYR A 144 14.45 1.27 22.45
C TYR A 144 14.97 1.86 21.13
N ILE A 145 15.86 2.86 21.18
CA ILE A 145 16.44 3.48 19.98
C ILE A 145 17.21 2.46 19.15
N VAL A 146 18.10 1.66 19.76
CA VAL A 146 18.90 0.66 19.03
C VAL A 146 18.01 -0.39 18.36
N LEU A 147 17.05 -0.98 19.10
CA LEU A 147 16.13 -1.97 18.55
C LEU A 147 15.21 -1.37 17.47
N GLY A 148 14.68 -0.16 17.72
CA GLY A 148 13.80 0.55 16.79
C GLY A 148 14.49 0.88 15.47
N VAL A 149 15.73 1.39 15.51
CA VAL A 149 16.53 1.70 14.32
C VAL A 149 16.88 0.43 13.53
N LEU A 150 17.26 -0.66 14.20
CA LEU A 150 17.56 -1.93 13.53
C LEU A 150 16.33 -2.51 12.82
N ILE A 151 15.16 -2.50 13.47
CA ILE A 151 13.92 -3.03 12.89
C ILE A 151 13.40 -2.12 11.77
N ALA A 152 13.39 -0.80 11.96
CA ALA A 152 12.99 0.16 10.93
C ALA A 152 13.92 0.09 9.70
N GLY A 153 15.24 0.01 9.91
CA GLY A 153 16.23 -0.17 8.84
C GLY A 153 16.03 -1.46 8.07
N TYR A 154 15.71 -2.57 8.75
CA TYR A 154 15.43 -3.85 8.08
C TYR A 154 14.08 -3.85 7.33
N ILE A 155 13.04 -3.17 7.85
CA ILE A 155 11.79 -2.93 7.11
C ILE A 155 12.07 -2.14 5.83
N ILE A 156 12.82 -1.03 5.91
CA ILE A 156 13.20 -0.21 4.75
C ILE A 156 14.02 -1.05 3.75
N TYR A 157 14.97 -1.85 4.22
CA TYR A 157 15.74 -2.76 3.36
C TYR A 157 14.84 -3.74 2.60
N VAL A 158 13.94 -4.46 3.29
CA VAL A 158 13.03 -5.44 2.65
C VAL A 158 12.05 -4.75 1.70
N LEU A 159 11.55 -3.55 2.03
CA LEU A 159 10.72 -2.75 1.13
C LEU A 159 11.44 -2.41 -0.18
N PHE A 160 12.58 -1.73 -0.10
CA PHE A 160 13.27 -1.20 -1.29
C PHE A 160 14.05 -2.25 -2.09
N LYS A 161 14.49 -3.37 -1.47
CA LYS A 161 15.23 -4.44 -2.17
C LYS A 161 14.42 -5.69 -2.52
N ARG A 162 13.24 -5.93 -1.91
CA ARG A 162 12.35 -7.03 -2.32
C ARG A 162 10.99 -6.55 -2.80
N VAL A 163 10.27 -5.73 -2.02
CA VAL A 163 8.90 -5.32 -2.39
C VAL A 163 8.87 -4.44 -3.64
N LYS A 164 9.86 -3.55 -3.86
CA LYS A 164 9.99 -2.77 -5.12
C LYS A 164 10.01 -3.66 -6.38
N LEU A 165 10.57 -4.88 -6.28
CA LEU A 165 10.69 -5.83 -7.39
C LEU A 165 9.51 -6.82 -7.45
N MET A 166 9.05 -7.29 -6.29
CA MET A 166 7.91 -8.22 -6.16
C MET A 166 6.56 -7.59 -6.45
N TYR A 167 6.43 -6.26 -6.33
CA TYR A 167 5.18 -5.52 -6.46
C TYR A 167 5.41 -4.14 -7.11
N SER A 168 6.19 -4.07 -8.20
CA SER A 168 6.56 -2.85 -8.93
C SER A 168 5.46 -1.78 -9.00
N GLN A 169 4.29 -2.14 -9.54
CA GLN A 169 3.16 -1.22 -9.76
C GLN A 169 2.52 -0.72 -8.45
N ASP A 170 2.35 -1.61 -7.47
CA ASP A 170 1.68 -1.31 -6.20
C ASP A 170 2.68 -1.00 -5.06
N PHE A 171 3.97 -0.86 -5.38
CA PHE A 171 5.04 -0.59 -4.42
C PHE A 171 4.79 0.67 -3.60
N ASN A 172 4.23 1.73 -4.22
CA ASN A 172 3.84 2.95 -3.51
C ASN A 172 2.84 2.67 -2.38
N ALA A 173 1.88 1.77 -2.59
CA ALA A 173 0.90 1.39 -1.57
C ALA A 173 1.56 0.56 -0.45
N TYR A 174 2.31 -0.48 -0.79
CA TYR A 174 3.02 -1.29 0.20
C TYR A 174 4.03 -0.48 1.03
N ARG A 175 4.83 0.38 0.38
CA ARG A 175 5.77 1.28 1.04
C ARG A 175 5.06 2.13 2.09
N ASP A 176 4.02 2.87 1.68
CA ASP A 176 3.34 3.79 2.58
C ASP A 176 2.59 3.06 3.69
N PHE A 177 2.01 1.88 3.43
CA PHE A 177 1.37 1.04 4.44
C PHE A 177 2.36 0.66 5.56
N PHE A 178 3.52 0.11 5.22
CA PHE A 178 4.51 -0.32 6.21
C PHE A 178 5.26 0.87 6.86
N LEU A 179 5.50 1.97 6.13
CA LEU A 179 6.05 3.20 6.72
C LEU A 179 5.06 3.89 7.66
N MET A 180 3.74 3.81 7.41
CA MET A 180 2.74 4.34 8.34
C MET A 180 2.73 3.59 9.68
N TYR A 181 2.96 2.28 9.71
CA TYR A 181 3.11 1.56 10.99
C TYR A 181 4.34 2.01 11.78
N LEU A 182 5.47 2.29 11.11
CA LEU A 182 6.63 2.90 11.76
C LEU A 182 6.31 4.30 12.30
N ALA A 183 5.63 5.13 11.50
CA ALA A 183 5.21 6.46 11.91
C ALA A 183 4.27 6.41 13.13
N VAL A 184 3.32 5.47 13.21
CA VAL A 184 2.44 5.29 14.37
C VAL A 184 3.23 4.96 15.63
N GLY A 185 4.17 4.01 15.58
CA GLY A 185 5.00 3.69 16.75
C GLY A 185 5.83 4.87 17.24
N ILE A 186 6.43 5.63 16.31
CA ILE A 186 7.19 6.86 16.62
C ILE A 186 6.27 7.92 17.23
N ILE A 187 5.09 8.18 16.64
CA ILE A 187 4.13 9.17 17.13
C ILE A 187 3.64 8.81 18.55
N LEU A 188 3.35 7.54 18.83
CA LEU A 188 2.91 7.11 20.17
C LEU A 188 4.00 7.28 21.23
N VAL A 189 5.27 7.05 20.88
CA VAL A 189 6.40 7.33 21.76
C VAL A 189 6.59 8.83 21.99
N LEU A 190 6.47 9.66 20.96
CA LEU A 190 6.54 11.12 21.08
C LEU A 190 5.38 11.71 21.90
N VAL A 191 4.17 11.15 21.76
CA VAL A 191 3.00 11.51 22.58
C VAL A 191 3.21 11.10 24.04
N SER A 192 3.64 9.86 24.29
CA SER A 192 3.83 9.33 25.65
C SER A 192 4.95 10.05 26.43
N ASN A 193 5.99 10.53 25.73
CA ASN A 193 7.11 11.23 26.35
C ASN A 193 6.86 12.74 26.52
N ASN A 194 5.73 13.28 26.02
CA ASN A 194 5.42 14.70 26.08
C ASN A 194 4.29 14.95 27.08
N SER A 195 4.62 15.51 28.24
CA SER A 195 3.68 15.80 29.32
C SER A 195 2.49 16.66 28.87
N ASN A 196 2.67 17.59 27.92
CA ASN A 196 1.58 18.40 27.39
C ASN A 196 0.54 17.55 26.63
N PHE A 197 0.96 16.50 25.92
CA PHE A 197 0.02 15.60 25.25
C PHE A 197 -0.60 14.59 26.20
N VAL A 198 0.15 14.04 27.17
CA VAL A 198 -0.40 13.12 28.19
C VAL A 198 -1.45 13.82 29.06
N MET A 199 -1.20 15.07 29.47
CA MET A 199 -2.11 15.89 30.28
C MET A 199 -3.18 16.63 29.46
N ALA A 200 -3.16 16.56 28.11
CA ALA A 200 -4.16 17.22 27.26
C ALA A 200 -5.61 16.74 27.53
N PHE A 201 -5.73 15.54 28.09
CA PHE A 201 -6.96 15.04 28.70
C PHE A 201 -6.65 14.73 30.18
N SER A 202 -7.30 15.44 31.10
CA SER A 202 -7.08 15.33 32.55
C SER A 202 -7.70 14.05 33.13
N PHE A 203 -7.15 12.90 32.76
CA PHE A 203 -7.49 11.60 33.32
C PHE A 203 -6.57 11.29 34.51
N ASP A 204 -6.75 12.02 35.61
CA ASP A 204 -5.91 11.95 36.82
C ASP A 204 -5.78 10.50 37.38
N PHE A 205 -6.78 9.66 37.13
CA PHE A 205 -6.82 8.24 37.51
C PHE A 205 -6.14 7.29 36.51
N PHE A 206 -5.95 7.70 35.24
CA PHE A 206 -5.45 6.83 34.16
C PHE A 206 -4.62 7.61 33.10
N PRO A 207 -3.36 8.00 33.38
CA PRO A 207 -2.51 8.68 32.39
C PRO A 207 -2.29 7.89 31.08
N SER A 208 -2.32 6.55 31.15
CA SER A 208 -2.23 5.67 29.97
C SER A 208 -3.47 5.71 29.06
N LEU A 209 -4.61 6.20 29.54
CA LEU A 209 -5.84 6.34 28.76
C LEU A 209 -5.68 7.37 27.63
N THR A 210 -4.92 8.43 27.87
CA THR A 210 -4.57 9.41 26.83
C THR A 210 -3.78 8.75 25.70
N VAL A 211 -2.76 7.94 26.02
CA VAL A 211 -1.96 7.22 25.01
C VAL A 211 -2.81 6.20 24.24
N LEU A 212 -3.76 5.52 24.91
CA LEU A 212 -4.72 4.63 24.25
C LEU A 212 -5.65 5.37 23.28
N ILE A 213 -6.14 6.56 23.65
CA ILE A 213 -6.95 7.40 22.76
C ILE A 213 -6.14 7.83 21.53
N PHE A 214 -4.90 8.27 21.70
CA PHE A 214 -4.00 8.57 20.58
C PHE A 214 -3.71 7.34 19.72
N ALA A 215 -3.61 6.13 20.29
CA ALA A 215 -3.44 4.89 19.52
C ALA A 215 -4.67 4.55 18.67
N VAL A 216 -5.88 4.70 19.21
CA VAL A 216 -7.13 4.53 18.44
C VAL A 216 -7.23 5.56 17.31
N ILE A 217 -6.94 6.83 17.60
CA ILE A 217 -6.92 7.91 16.59
C ILE A 217 -5.88 7.62 15.50
N ALA A 218 -4.69 7.15 15.87
CA ALA A 218 -3.62 6.84 14.93
C ALA A 218 -3.96 5.66 14.00
N VAL A 219 -4.55 4.58 14.54
CA VAL A 219 -5.01 3.43 13.73
C VAL A 219 -6.12 3.85 12.76
N VAL A 220 -7.08 4.67 13.22
CA VAL A 220 -8.11 5.25 12.35
C VAL A 220 -7.47 6.14 11.28
N ALA A 221 -6.56 7.03 11.64
CA ALA A 221 -5.89 7.93 10.70
C ALA A 221 -5.12 7.17 9.61
N VAL A 222 -4.38 6.12 9.95
CA VAL A 222 -3.70 5.27 8.96
C VAL A 222 -4.70 4.60 8.01
N PHE A 223 -5.80 4.05 8.53
CA PHE A 223 -6.86 3.46 7.69
C PHE A 223 -7.51 4.51 6.75
N LEU A 224 -7.81 5.70 7.25
CA LEU A 224 -8.36 6.81 6.46
C LEU A 224 -7.39 7.25 5.36
N ILE A 225 -6.14 7.56 5.72
CA ILE A 225 -5.10 8.04 4.78
C ILE A 225 -4.83 6.98 3.70
N PHE A 226 -4.67 5.71 4.09
CA PHE A 226 -4.45 4.63 3.13
C PHE A 226 -5.63 4.47 2.17
N ARG A 227 -6.86 4.44 2.68
CA ARG A 227 -8.07 4.28 1.85
C ARG A 227 -8.32 5.48 0.94
N ILE A 228 -8.07 6.71 1.39
CA ILE A 228 -8.20 7.91 0.56
C ILE A 228 -7.13 7.93 -0.55
N ARG A 229 -5.89 7.50 -0.28
CA ARG A 229 -4.77 7.59 -1.22
C ARG A 229 -4.70 6.45 -2.24
N TYR A 230 -5.11 5.23 -1.87
CA TYR A 230 -4.78 4.02 -2.64
C TYR A 230 -5.95 3.17 -3.13
N TYR A 231 -7.18 3.40 -2.63
CA TYR A 231 -8.36 2.57 -2.91
C TYR A 231 -8.67 2.46 -4.41
N ARG A 232 -8.92 1.22 -4.87
CA ARG A 232 -9.51 0.91 -6.18
C ARG A 232 -10.68 -0.07 -6.02
N ASN A 233 -11.72 0.07 -6.84
CA ASN A 233 -12.91 -0.80 -6.85
C ASN A 233 -12.81 -1.98 -7.85
N TYR A 234 -11.59 -2.28 -8.30
CA TYR A 234 -11.26 -3.42 -9.15
C TYR A 234 -9.98 -4.10 -8.63
N THR A 235 -9.80 -5.37 -9.00
CA THR A 235 -8.54 -6.12 -8.82
C THR A 235 -8.19 -6.86 -10.11
N TYR A 236 -7.03 -7.53 -10.13
CA TYR A 236 -6.61 -8.40 -11.23
C TYR A 236 -6.48 -9.85 -10.75
N GLY A 237 -6.74 -10.79 -11.65
CA GLY A 237 -6.55 -12.22 -11.40
C GLY A 237 -6.30 -12.99 -12.69
N LYS A 238 -5.94 -14.27 -12.55
CA LYS A 238 -5.73 -15.20 -13.67
C LYS A 238 -6.81 -16.27 -13.67
N VAL A 239 -7.44 -16.51 -14.82
CA VAL A 239 -8.43 -17.58 -14.98
C VAL A 239 -7.73 -18.94 -14.84
N VAL A 240 -8.25 -19.77 -13.95
CA VAL A 240 -7.81 -21.16 -13.70
C VAL A 240 -8.70 -22.16 -14.43
N GLU A 241 -10.00 -21.89 -14.52
CA GLU A 241 -10.97 -22.74 -15.21
C GLU A 241 -12.15 -21.87 -15.68
N SER A 242 -12.64 -22.08 -16.91
CA SER A 242 -13.83 -21.38 -17.43
C SER A 242 -15.00 -22.33 -17.65
N GLY A 243 -16.11 -22.07 -16.95
CA GLY A 243 -17.42 -22.60 -17.31
C GLY A 243 -18.09 -21.78 -18.41
N LYS A 244 -19.39 -22.03 -18.65
CA LYS A 244 -20.18 -21.35 -19.70
C LYS A 244 -20.59 -19.91 -19.35
N ASN A 245 -20.88 -19.65 -18.07
CA ASN A 245 -21.35 -18.34 -17.56
C ASN A 245 -20.51 -17.81 -16.39
N THR A 246 -19.62 -18.64 -15.84
CA THR A 246 -18.79 -18.36 -14.67
C THR A 246 -17.36 -18.83 -14.92
N ALA A 247 -16.40 -18.22 -14.24
CA ALA A 247 -15.00 -18.63 -14.25
C ALA A 247 -14.44 -18.70 -12.84
N TYR A 248 -13.51 -19.63 -12.61
CA TYR A 248 -12.68 -19.68 -11.42
C TYR A 248 -11.46 -18.81 -11.66
N VAL A 249 -11.35 -17.69 -10.95
CA VAL A 249 -10.24 -16.74 -11.11
C VAL A 249 -9.41 -16.69 -9.84
N LYS A 250 -8.14 -17.05 -9.96
CA LYS A 250 -7.17 -16.93 -8.87
C LYS A 250 -6.70 -15.48 -8.76
N VAL A 251 -6.84 -14.92 -7.58
CA VAL A 251 -6.45 -13.54 -7.25
C VAL A 251 -5.30 -13.58 -6.25
N GLU A 252 -4.25 -12.78 -6.47
CA GLU A 252 -3.21 -12.55 -5.47
C GLU A 252 -3.65 -11.47 -4.46
N TYR A 253 -2.98 -11.35 -3.31
CA TYR A 253 -3.33 -10.34 -2.32
C TYR A 253 -3.17 -8.91 -2.89
N ASP A 254 -4.31 -8.21 -3.01
CA ASP A 254 -4.34 -6.82 -3.44
C ASP A 254 -4.63 -5.91 -2.24
N ILE A 255 -3.57 -5.28 -1.73
CA ILE A 255 -3.61 -4.33 -0.63
C ILE A 255 -4.47 -3.08 -0.95
N ARG A 256 -4.55 -2.66 -2.21
CA ARG A 256 -5.25 -1.43 -2.63
C ARG A 256 -6.76 -1.61 -2.74
N SER A 257 -7.19 -2.80 -3.14
CA SER A 257 -8.61 -3.15 -3.22
C SER A 257 -9.11 -3.96 -2.02
N ASN A 258 -8.21 -4.34 -1.11
CA ASN A 258 -8.48 -5.16 0.08
C ASN A 258 -9.11 -6.52 -0.25
N VAL A 259 -8.62 -7.16 -1.32
CA VAL A 259 -9.01 -8.52 -1.73
C VAL A 259 -7.98 -9.52 -1.22
N LYS A 260 -8.45 -10.63 -0.65
CA LYS A 260 -7.61 -11.70 -0.10
C LYS A 260 -7.12 -12.64 -1.21
N PRO A 261 -5.97 -13.31 -1.01
CA PRO A 261 -5.51 -14.31 -1.97
C PRO A 261 -6.41 -15.55 -1.89
N ASP A 262 -7.15 -15.83 -2.96
CA ASP A 262 -8.12 -16.93 -3.04
C ASP A 262 -8.44 -17.28 -4.51
N ILE A 263 -9.24 -18.32 -4.72
CA ILE A 263 -9.87 -18.63 -6.02
C ILE A 263 -11.34 -18.23 -5.94
N TYR A 264 -11.70 -17.16 -6.65
CA TYR A 264 -13.06 -16.64 -6.67
C TYR A 264 -13.85 -17.15 -7.87
N ILE A 265 -15.09 -17.59 -7.63
CA ILE A 265 -16.09 -17.83 -8.68
C ILE A 265 -16.66 -16.46 -9.07
N VAL A 266 -16.52 -16.08 -10.34
CA VAL A 266 -16.99 -14.79 -10.89
C VAL A 266 -17.79 -15.01 -12.17
N GLU A 267 -18.68 -14.07 -12.49
CA GLU A 267 -19.43 -14.08 -13.75
C GLU A 267 -18.50 -13.82 -14.95
N ASN A 268 -18.56 -14.69 -15.97
CA ASN A 268 -17.73 -14.62 -17.16
C ASN A 268 -18.46 -13.93 -18.32
N SER A 269 -18.70 -12.63 -18.16
CA SER A 269 -19.38 -11.74 -19.10
C SER A 269 -18.69 -11.58 -20.48
N CYS A 270 -17.39 -11.86 -20.56
CA CYS A 270 -16.54 -11.52 -21.70
C CYS A 270 -15.86 -12.72 -22.39
N GLY A 271 -16.24 -13.95 -22.03
CA GLY A 271 -15.66 -15.16 -22.61
C GLY A 271 -14.16 -15.31 -22.32
N ALA A 272 -13.73 -14.97 -21.10
CA ALA A 272 -12.38 -15.25 -20.61
C ALA A 272 -12.11 -16.75 -20.60
N VAL A 273 -10.95 -17.18 -21.10
CA VAL A 273 -10.54 -18.59 -21.18
C VAL A 273 -9.46 -18.90 -20.14
N GLU A 274 -9.20 -20.19 -19.88
CA GLU A 274 -8.11 -20.60 -19.00
C GLU A 274 -6.79 -19.96 -19.43
N GLY A 275 -6.06 -19.40 -18.47
CA GLY A 275 -4.81 -18.68 -18.73
C GLY A 275 -4.95 -17.16 -18.89
N ASP A 276 -6.12 -16.63 -19.24
CA ASP A 276 -6.34 -15.19 -19.39
C ASP A 276 -6.06 -14.43 -18.08
N VAL A 277 -5.43 -13.26 -18.19
CA VAL A 277 -5.39 -12.27 -17.11
C VAL A 277 -6.56 -11.31 -17.28
N VAL A 278 -7.33 -11.17 -16.20
CA VAL A 278 -8.63 -10.49 -16.21
C VAL A 278 -8.71 -9.47 -15.08
N LYS A 279 -9.42 -8.37 -15.36
CA LYS A 279 -9.76 -7.34 -14.37
C LYS A 279 -11.14 -7.64 -13.82
N LEU A 280 -11.25 -7.69 -12.49
CA LEU A 280 -12.45 -8.10 -11.79
C LEU A 280 -13.12 -6.89 -11.12
N LYS A 281 -14.43 -6.75 -11.29
CA LYS A 281 -15.26 -5.83 -10.52
C LYS A 281 -15.45 -6.38 -9.10
N LEU A 282 -15.34 -5.51 -8.11
CA LEU A 282 -15.55 -5.86 -6.71
C LEU A 282 -16.97 -5.54 -6.21
N GLU A 283 -17.40 -6.30 -5.21
CA GLU A 283 -18.61 -6.04 -4.45
C GLU A 283 -18.41 -4.78 -3.59
N GLU A 284 -19.23 -3.74 -3.81
CA GLU A 284 -19.12 -2.44 -3.13
C GLU A 284 -19.73 -2.48 -1.70
N LYS A 285 -19.28 -3.43 -0.88
CA LYS A 285 -19.65 -3.53 0.54
C LYS A 285 -18.92 -2.46 1.35
N LEU A 286 -19.70 -1.47 1.82
CA LEU A 286 -19.24 -0.35 2.65
C LEU A 286 -18.35 -0.76 3.84
N MET A 287 -18.67 -1.92 4.46
CA MET A 287 -18.06 -2.45 5.69
C MET A 287 -17.75 -3.96 5.56
N SER A 288 -16.90 -4.35 4.61
CA SER A 288 -16.43 -5.72 4.41
C SER A 288 -15.34 -6.14 5.43
N MET A 289 -15.72 -6.49 6.67
CA MET A 289 -14.76 -7.00 7.67
C MET A 289 -13.97 -8.25 7.20
N SER A 290 -14.51 -8.99 6.24
CA SER A 290 -13.87 -10.15 5.62
C SER A 290 -12.95 -9.83 4.45
N GLY A 291 -12.88 -8.58 3.99
CA GLY A 291 -12.24 -8.17 2.73
C GLY A 291 -13.24 -8.08 1.57
N ASN A 292 -12.88 -7.36 0.51
CA ASN A 292 -13.71 -7.22 -0.68
C ASN A 292 -13.70 -8.51 -1.51
N LYS A 293 -14.80 -8.77 -2.21
CA LYS A 293 -14.97 -9.95 -3.06
C LYS A 293 -15.10 -9.55 -4.54
N PRO A 294 -14.36 -10.20 -5.46
CA PRO A 294 -14.70 -10.21 -6.87
C PRO A 294 -16.12 -10.74 -7.12
N VAL A 295 -16.79 -10.19 -8.15
CA VAL A 295 -18.16 -10.58 -8.55
C VAL A 295 -18.21 -10.96 -10.02
N SER A 296 -17.66 -10.11 -10.89
CA SER A 296 -17.72 -10.30 -12.35
C SER A 296 -16.44 -9.84 -13.04
N ILE A 297 -16.15 -10.43 -14.19
CA ILE A 297 -15.07 -9.97 -15.06
C ILE A 297 -15.53 -8.69 -15.79
N MET A 298 -14.64 -7.69 -15.88
CA MET A 298 -14.88 -6.45 -16.64
C MET A 298 -14.28 -6.49 -18.03
N GLU A 299 -13.00 -6.86 -18.13
CA GLU A 299 -12.20 -6.80 -19.35
C GLU A 299 -11.06 -7.84 -19.27
N LYS A 300 -10.64 -8.35 -20.44
CA LYS A 300 -9.40 -9.10 -20.61
C LYS A 300 -8.23 -8.12 -20.72
N VAL A 301 -7.07 -8.48 -20.18
CA VAL A 301 -5.85 -7.67 -20.32
C VAL A 301 -5.03 -8.22 -21.49
N GLU A 302 -5.25 -7.66 -22.70
CA GLU A 302 -4.72 -8.22 -23.96
C GLU A 302 -3.19 -8.17 -24.13
N LYS A 303 -2.46 -7.42 -23.29
CA LYS A 303 -1.00 -7.31 -23.38
C LYS A 303 -0.31 -7.45 -22.03
N LEU A 304 0.62 -8.39 -22.00
CA LEU A 304 1.67 -8.54 -21.01
C LEU A 304 3.00 -8.51 -21.76
N PHE A 305 3.85 -7.55 -21.40
CA PHE A 305 5.24 -7.39 -21.81
C PHE A 305 6.02 -6.91 -20.58
#